data_AF-A0A2G2YSL5-F1
#
_entry.id   AF-A0A2G2YSL5-F1
#
_cell.length_a   1.000
_cell.length_b   1.000
_cell.length_c   1.000
_cell.angle_alpha   90.00
_cell.angle_beta   90.00
_cell.angle_gamma   90.00
#
_symmetry.space_group_name_H-M   'P 1'
#
loop_
_entity.id
_entity.type
_entity.pdbx_description
1 polymer ?
#
loop_
_entity_poly.entity_id
_entity_poly.type
_entity_poly.pdbx_seq_one_letter_code
_entity_poly.pdbx_strand_id
1 'polypeptide(L)'
;MVEAVLEKFVIVVDDSKLVSGLGRSRLTMQVEVVQYFKTSIKDSSAAGKEIVAFEGVAEHGLFLDMTIVVIIVVIIVGKEGVNVKSK
;
A
#
# COMPACT_ATOMS: atom_id res chain seq x y z
N MET A 1 6.01 -3.90 -0.25
CA MET A 1 4.67 -3.88 0.36
C MET A 1 4.11 -5.29 0.40
N VAL A 2 3.91 -5.85 1.58
CA VAL A 2 3.49 -7.26 1.79
C VAL A 2 2.14 -7.53 1.13
N GLU A 3 1.26 -6.54 1.14
CA GLU A 3 -0.10 -6.56 0.59
C GLU A 3 -0.13 -6.77 -0.92
N ALA A 4 0.91 -6.33 -1.62
CA ALA A 4 0.97 -6.46 -3.06
C ALA A 4 1.13 -7.92 -3.48
N VAL A 5 1.85 -8.75 -2.71
CA VAL A 5 2.19 -10.13 -3.09
C VAL A 5 1.18 -11.18 -2.62
N LEU A 6 0.06 -10.76 -2.01
CA LEU A 6 -0.96 -11.67 -1.50
C LEU A 6 -1.96 -12.04 -2.60
N GLU A 7 -2.32 -13.33 -2.69
CA GLU A 7 -3.44 -13.79 -3.52
C GLU A 7 -4.80 -13.26 -3.01
N LYS A 8 -4.90 -13.01 -1.71
CA LYS A 8 -6.08 -12.47 -1.03
C LYS A 8 -5.67 -11.43 0.00
N PHE A 9 -6.28 -10.26 -0.08
CA PHE A 9 -6.07 -9.19 0.89
C PHE A 9 -7.39 -8.82 1.59
N VAL A 10 -7.42 -9.00 2.91
CA VAL A 10 -8.60 -8.74 3.74
C VAL A 10 -8.40 -7.44 4.49
N ILE A 11 -9.30 -6.49 4.27
CA ILE A 11 -9.33 -5.19 4.92
C ILE A 11 -10.48 -5.18 5.92
N VAL A 12 -10.19 -4.91 7.19
CA VAL A 12 -11.19 -4.75 8.24
C VAL A 12 -11.23 -3.30 8.68
N VAL A 13 -12.41 -2.69 8.56
CA VAL A 13 -12.63 -1.28 8.91
C VAL A 13 -13.95 -1.11 9.65
N ASP A 14 -14.05 -0.05 10.42
CA ASP A 14 -15.33 0.41 10.94
C ASP A 14 -16.03 1.34 9.92
N ASP A 15 -17.32 1.58 10.14
CA ASP A 15 -18.14 2.42 9.26
C ASP A 15 -17.63 3.88 9.11
N SER A 16 -16.86 4.41 10.06
CA SER A 16 -16.27 5.75 9.96
C SER A 16 -15.21 5.87 8.85
N LYS A 17 -14.71 4.75 8.31
CA LYS A 17 -13.71 4.75 7.23
C LYS A 17 -14.32 4.83 5.83
N LEU A 18 -15.65 4.76 5.71
CA LEU A 18 -16.34 4.88 4.44
C LEU A 18 -16.39 6.35 3.97
N VAL A 19 -15.87 6.61 2.78
CA VAL A 19 -15.84 7.93 2.15
C VAL A 19 -16.39 7.86 0.72
N SER A 20 -16.99 8.97 0.25
CA SER A 20 -17.51 9.06 -1.13
C SER A 20 -16.42 9.13 -2.22
N GLY A 21 -15.17 9.26 -1.82
CA GLY A 21 -14.00 9.29 -2.68
C GLY A 21 -12.71 9.36 -1.86
N LEU A 22 -11.61 8.87 -2.41
CA LEU A 22 -10.30 8.91 -1.75
C LEU A 22 -9.90 10.36 -1.41
N GLY A 23 -9.26 10.55 -0.25
CA GLY A 23 -8.85 11.88 0.24
C GLY A 23 -9.97 12.74 0.87
N ARG A 24 -11.23 12.27 0.88
CA ARG A 24 -12.36 13.04 1.42
C ARG A 24 -12.60 12.90 2.93
N SER A 25 -11.76 12.15 3.64
CA SER A 25 -11.86 11.97 5.09
C SER A 25 -11.51 13.23 5.91
N ARG A 26 -11.01 14.30 5.26
CA ARG A 26 -10.39 15.48 5.91
C ARG A 26 -9.22 15.15 6.83
N LEU A 27 -8.71 13.92 6.75
CA LEU A 27 -7.45 13.51 7.36
C LEU A 27 -6.31 13.73 6.38
N THR A 28 -5.10 13.80 6.90
CA THR A 28 -3.90 13.87 6.07
C THR A 28 -3.77 12.58 5.25
N MET A 29 -3.57 12.74 3.94
CA MET A 29 -3.15 11.63 3.09
C MET A 29 -1.63 11.54 3.18
N GLN A 30 -1.13 10.42 3.67
CA GLN A 30 0.31 10.19 3.77
C GLN A 30 0.86 9.94 2.36
N VAL A 31 1.90 10.67 2.00
CA VAL A 31 2.64 10.51 0.73
C VAL A 31 4.09 10.28 1.09
N GLU A 32 4.62 9.12 0.73
CA GLU A 32 6.04 8.85 0.79
C GLU A 32 6.69 9.37 -0.50
N VAL A 33 7.71 10.22 -0.37
CA VAL A 33 8.43 10.81 -1.51
C VAL A 33 9.77 10.12 -1.66
N VAL A 34 9.98 9.47 -2.80
CA VAL A 34 11.25 8.84 -3.16
C VAL A 34 12.19 9.89 -3.79
N GLN A 35 13.48 9.70 -3.59
CA GLN A 35 14.51 10.57 -4.15
C GLN A 35 14.56 10.49 -5.68
N TYR A 36 14.49 11.64 -6.35
CA TYR A 36 14.54 11.74 -7.80
C TYR A 36 15.98 11.66 -8.31
N PHE A 37 16.29 10.63 -9.10
CA PHE A 37 17.59 10.51 -9.78
C PHE A 37 17.52 11.12 -11.17
N LYS A 38 18.48 12.00 -11.50
CA LYS A 38 18.61 12.62 -12.84
C LYS A 38 18.94 11.62 -13.96
N THR A 39 19.44 10.44 -13.60
CA THR A 39 19.79 9.36 -14.53
C THR A 39 19.12 8.08 -14.09
N SER A 40 18.66 7.27 -15.05
CA SER A 40 18.02 5.99 -14.76
C SER A 40 18.91 5.09 -13.92
N ILE A 41 18.29 4.42 -12.94
CA ILE A 41 18.93 3.37 -12.16
C ILE A 41 19.21 2.21 -13.12
N LYS A 42 20.48 1.83 -13.26
CA LYS A 42 20.91 0.80 -14.23
C LYS A 42 20.50 -0.61 -13.79
N ASP A 43 20.50 -0.86 -12.49
CA ASP A 43 20.06 -2.11 -11.88
C ASP A 43 19.23 -1.78 -10.63
N SER A 44 17.93 -1.79 -10.80
CA SER A 44 16.99 -1.43 -9.75
C SER A 44 16.90 -2.47 -8.64
N SER A 45 17.17 -3.75 -8.94
CA SER A 45 17.15 -4.82 -7.93
C SER A 45 18.35 -4.72 -7.00
N ALA A 46 19.54 -4.45 -7.55
CA ALA A 46 20.74 -4.17 -6.76
C ALA A 46 20.56 -2.89 -5.93
N ALA A 47 20.03 -1.82 -6.52
CA ALA A 47 19.80 -0.56 -5.81
C ALA A 47 18.83 -0.73 -4.62
N GLY A 48 17.75 -1.49 -4.77
CA GLY A 48 16.84 -1.79 -3.65
C GLY A 48 17.53 -2.52 -2.50
N LYS A 49 18.34 -3.54 -2.80
CA LYS A 49 19.08 -4.30 -1.79
C LYS A 49 20.07 -3.42 -1.01
N GLU A 50 20.77 -2.52 -1.68
CA GLU A 50 21.71 -1.60 -1.04
C GLU A 50 21.01 -0.56 -0.16
N ILE A 51 19.84 -0.07 -0.57
CA ILE A 51 19.07 0.93 0.20
C ILE A 51 18.56 0.33 1.52
N VAL A 52 18.04 -0.91 1.49
CA VAL A 52 17.59 -1.63 2.70
C VAL A 52 18.75 -2.01 3.64
N ALA A 53 19.96 -2.15 3.11
CA ALA A 53 21.14 -2.44 3.92
C ALA A 53 21.68 -1.22 4.69
N PHE A 54 21.17 -0.01 4.44
CA PHE A 54 21.63 1.21 5.10
C PHE A 54 21.00 1.35 6.50
N GLU A 55 21.83 1.60 7.51
CA GLU A 55 21.38 1.69 8.90
C GLU A 55 20.38 2.85 9.09
N GLY A 56 19.19 2.53 9.60
CA GLY A 56 18.10 3.50 9.79
C GLY A 56 17.08 3.57 8.65
N VAL A 57 17.27 2.83 7.55
CA VAL A 57 16.25 2.70 6.49
C VAL A 57 15.27 1.58 6.83
N ALA A 58 13.99 1.94 6.97
CA ALA A 58 12.92 0.99 7.27
C ALA A 58 12.35 0.33 6.00
N GLU A 59 12.13 1.10 4.93
CA GLU A 59 11.64 0.63 3.63
C GLU A 59 12.19 1.50 2.47
N HIS A 60 12.11 0.99 1.24
CA HIS A 60 12.44 1.75 0.02
C HIS A 60 11.25 1.76 -0.97
N GLY A 61 11.13 2.84 -1.75
CA GLY A 61 10.07 3.00 -2.77
C GLY A 61 10.38 2.42 -4.17
N LEU A 62 11.35 1.52 -4.33
CA LEU A 62 11.56 0.80 -5.59
C LEU A 62 10.56 -0.37 -5.71
N PHE A 63 9.57 -0.22 -6.59
CA PHE A 63 8.55 -1.23 -6.88
C PHE A 63 8.92 -2.00 -8.15
N LEU A 64 9.52 -3.18 -7.97
CA LEU A 64 9.95 -4.05 -9.07
C LEU A 64 9.06 -5.29 -9.13
N ASP A 65 8.74 -5.74 -10.35
CA ASP A 65 7.94 -6.95 -10.63
C ASP A 65 6.53 -7.02 -10.02
N MET A 66 5.90 -5.87 -9.76
CA MET A 66 4.49 -5.82 -9.33
C MET A 66 3.52 -5.84 -10.53
N THR A 67 3.20 -7.03 -11.03
CA THR A 67 1.96 -7.25 -11.79
C THR A 67 1.09 -8.25 -11.04
N ILE A 68 0.12 -7.75 -10.28
CA ILE A 68 -0.60 -8.60 -9.33
C ILE A 68 -2.10 -8.30 -9.40
N VAL A 69 -2.87 -9.35 -9.70
CA VAL A 69 -4.33 -9.37 -9.58
C VAL A 69 -4.63 -9.80 -8.15
N VAL A 70 -5.06 -8.85 -7.31
CA VAL A 70 -5.38 -9.10 -5.90
C VAL A 70 -6.89 -9.14 -5.74
N ILE A 71 -7.41 -10.20 -5.12
CA ILE A 71 -8.81 -10.24 -4.67
C ILE A 71 -8.91 -9.45 -3.36
N ILE A 72 -9.79 -8.44 -3.35
CA ILE A 72 -9.96 -7.56 -2.20
C ILE A 72 -11.26 -7.90 -1.49
N VAL A 73 -11.17 -8.25 -0.20
CA VAL A 73 -12.33 -8.45 0.67
C VAL A 73 -12.34 -7.35 1.72
N VAL A 74 -13.45 -6.63 1.83
CA VAL A 74 -13.67 -5.56 2.81
C VAL A 74 -14.74 -6.00 3.80
N ILE A 75 -14.36 -6.05 5.08
CA ILE A 75 -15.27 -6.29 6.20
C ILE A 75 -15.51 -4.94 6.89
N ILE A 76 -16.77 -4.53 6.94
CA ILE A 76 -17.20 -3.28 7.58
C ILE A 76 -17.95 -3.64 8.85
N VAL A 77 -17.46 -3.14 9.98
CA VAL A 77 -18.10 -3.33 11.30
C VAL A 77 -18.77 -2.02 11.70
N GLY A 78 -20.10 -2.01 11.74
CA GLY A 78 -20.90 -0.86 12.16
C GLY A 78 -21.77 -1.20 13.36
N LYS A 79 -22.48 -0.19 13.87
CA LYS A 79 -23.41 -0.38 15.02
C LYS A 79 -24.56 -1.35 14.71
N GLU A 80 -24.95 -1.46 13.45
CA GLU A 80 -26.04 -2.32 12.98
C GLU A 80 -25.58 -3.74 12.60
N GLY A 81 -24.28 -4.04 12.66
CA GLY A 81 -23.73 -5.37 12.38
C GLY A 81 -22.51 -5.35 11.44
N VAL A 82 -22.25 -6.50 10.81
CA VAL A 82 -21.08 -6.73 9.95
C VAL A 82 -21.50 -6.86 8.49
N ASN A 83 -20.85 -6.12 7.60
CA ASN A 83 -21.06 -6.18 6.14
C ASN A 83 -19.78 -6.65 5.43
N VAL A 84 -19.92 -7.60 4.50
CA VAL A 84 -18.78 -8.16 3.74
C VAL A 84 -18.94 -7.84 2.27
N LYS A 85 -17.92 -7.22 1.67
CA LYS A 85 -17.86 -6.90 0.24
C LYS A 85 -16.61 -7.50 -0.39
N SER A 86 -16.72 -8.02 -1.61
CA SER A 86 -15.58 -8.59 -2.36
C SER A 86 -15.50 -8.00 -3.77
N LYS A 87 -14.29 -7.79 -4.28
CA LYS A 87 -14.04 -7.36 -5.66
C LYS A 87 -12.79 -8.00 -6.24
#